data_AF-A0A368G6C1-F1
#
_entry.id   AF-A0A368G6C1-F1
#
_cell.length_a   1.000
_cell.length_b   1.000
_cell.length_c   1.000
_cell.angle_alpha   90.00
_cell.angle_beta   90.00
_cell.angle_gamma   90.00
#
_symmetry.space_group_name_H-M   'P 1'
#
loop_
_entity.id
_entity.type
_entity.pdbx_description
1 polymer ?
#
loop_
_entity_poly.entity_id
_entity_poly.type
_entity_poly.pdbx_seq_one_letter_code
_entity_poly.pdbx_strand_id
1 'polypeptide(L)'
;MISVPLTIVLLMYLLGNILSIVSLYILINHAGLHKNFRMVVILLILFGFLRSFAIYFLSANDYITEEFLQTNIREYLLAAFVYAICGFAIASLFLSIERCIAVYKPKQYERYSDKAILPCITLFTTLLLTAILGFWANKNTDNQIPLITVTTAAGIISLIVSFCLFALLKKSWRKFDANV
;
A
#
# COMPACT_ATOMS: atom_id res chain seq x y z
N MET A 1 -10.01 -25.12 -16.14
CA MET A 1 -8.77 -24.72 -16.82
C MET A 1 -8.44 -23.30 -16.38
N ILE A 2 -7.20 -23.02 -15.96
CA ILE A 2 -6.79 -21.66 -15.55
C ILE A 2 -6.82 -20.76 -16.78
N SER A 3 -7.55 -19.65 -16.71
CA SER A 3 -7.62 -18.69 -17.82
C SER A 3 -6.32 -17.87 -17.87
N VAL A 4 -5.86 -17.52 -19.08
CA VAL A 4 -4.66 -16.69 -19.29
C VAL A 4 -4.70 -15.38 -18.47
N PRO A 5 -5.84 -14.66 -18.36
CA PRO A 5 -5.94 -13.47 -17.52
C PRO A 5 -5.67 -13.76 -16.04
N LEU A 6 -6.18 -14.89 -15.51
CA LEU A 6 -5.98 -15.27 -14.11
C LEU A 6 -4.51 -15.56 -13.83
N THR A 7 -3.82 -16.26 -14.74
CA THR A 7 -2.38 -16.53 -14.62
C THR A 7 -1.56 -15.24 -14.56
N ILE A 8 -1.88 -14.25 -15.42
CA ILE A 8 -1.19 -12.95 -15.42
C ILE A 8 -1.39 -12.21 -14.09
N VAL A 9 -2.63 -12.19 -13.58
CA VAL A 9 -2.95 -11.57 -12.28
C VAL A 9 -2.16 -12.23 -11.14
N LEU A 10 -2.15 -13.56 -11.09
CA LEU A 10 -1.40 -14.30 -10.07
C LEU A 10 0.10 -14.01 -10.12
N LEU A 11 0.66 -13.93 -11.33
CA LEU A 11 2.08 -13.64 -11.54
C LEU A 11 2.42 -12.18 -11.13
N MET A 12 1.54 -11.22 -11.41
CA MET A 12 1.68 -9.84 -10.91
C MET A 12 1.72 -9.79 -9.39
N TYR A 13 0.83 -10.49 -8.70
CA TYR A 13 0.83 -10.52 -7.24
C TYR A 13 2.05 -11.25 -6.66
N LEU A 14 2.53 -12.31 -7.33
CA LEU A 14 3.75 -13.01 -6.92
C LEU A 14 4.98 -12.08 -7.01
N LEU A 15 5.11 -11.37 -8.13
CA LEU A 15 6.18 -10.40 -8.34
C LEU A 15 6.09 -9.26 -7.31
N GLY A 16 4.87 -8.78 -7.03
CA GLY A 16 4.61 -7.80 -5.97
C GLY A 16 5.05 -8.27 -4.59
N ASN A 17 4.79 -9.53 -4.23
CA ASN A 17 5.23 -10.11 -2.95
C ASN A 17 6.75 -10.21 -2.85
N ILE A 18 7.43 -10.65 -3.91
CA ILE A 18 8.91 -10.72 -3.95
C ILE A 18 9.51 -9.33 -3.70
N LEU A 19 9.03 -8.32 -4.43
CA LEU A 19 9.48 -6.93 -4.25
C LEU A 19 9.15 -6.39 -2.85
N SER A 20 8.02 -6.80 -2.26
CA SER A 20 7.60 -6.39 -0.91
C SER A 20 8.51 -6.98 0.17
N ILE A 21 8.97 -8.23 0.00
CA ILE A 21 9.96 -8.86 0.90
C ILE A 21 11.29 -8.11 0.85
N VAL A 22 11.78 -7.78 -0.35
CA VAL A 22 13.01 -6.99 -0.51
C VAL A 22 12.85 -5.61 0.14
N SER A 23 11.70 -4.96 -0.06
CA SER A 23 11.39 -3.67 0.54
C SER A 23 11.39 -3.73 2.07
N LEU A 24 10.79 -4.78 2.64
CA LEU A 24 10.76 -4.99 4.09
C LEU A 24 12.17 -5.22 4.66
N TYR A 25 12.99 -6.01 3.97
CA TYR A 25 14.39 -6.25 4.34
C TYR A 25 15.20 -4.95 4.39
N ILE A 26 15.07 -4.09 3.36
CA ILE A 26 15.72 -2.78 3.33
C ILE A 26 15.22 -1.91 4.50
N LEU A 27 13.92 -1.93 4.77
CA LEU A 27 13.31 -1.10 5.80
C LEU A 27 13.75 -1.46 7.23
N ILE A 28 13.95 -2.75 7.49
CA ILE A 28 14.42 -3.25 8.78
C ILE A 28 15.91 -2.91 8.97
N ASN A 29 16.72 -3.07 7.93
CA ASN A 29 18.17 -2.93 8.02
C ASN A 29 18.68 -1.49 7.87
N HIS A 30 17.92 -0.58 7.25
CA HIS A 30 18.33 0.83 7.17
C HIS A 30 17.91 1.63 8.41
N ALA A 31 18.89 1.88 9.28
CA ALA A 31 18.72 2.65 10.52
C ALA A 31 18.44 4.15 10.30
N GLY A 32 18.60 4.68 9.08
CA GLY A 32 18.47 6.12 8.78
C GLY A 32 17.06 6.60 8.40
N LEU A 33 16.07 5.72 8.25
CA LEU A 33 14.70 6.18 7.90
C LEU A 33 13.94 6.66 9.13
N HIS A 34 13.17 7.74 8.99
CA HIS A 34 12.31 8.20 10.07
C HIS A 34 11.26 7.17 10.48
N LYS A 35 10.94 7.12 11.77
CA LYS A 35 10.05 6.07 12.33
C LYS A 35 8.65 6.11 11.73
N ASN A 36 8.09 7.30 11.50
CA ASN A 36 6.77 7.44 10.88
C ASN A 36 6.76 6.90 9.43
N PHE A 37 7.79 7.24 8.65
CA PHE A 37 7.95 6.73 7.28
C PHE A 37 8.01 5.22 7.25
N ARG A 38 8.81 4.62 8.14
CA ARG A 38 8.86 3.16 8.27
C ARG A 38 7.49 2.59 8.55
N MET A 39 6.73 3.19 9.46
CA MET A 39 5.41 2.70 9.82
C MET A 39 4.42 2.71 8.65
N VAL A 40 4.39 3.80 7.88
CA VAL A 40 3.52 3.91 6.70
C VAL A 40 3.90 2.87 5.63
N VAL A 41 5.20 2.65 5.40
CA VAL A 41 5.68 1.63 4.46
C VAL A 41 5.36 0.22 4.94
N ILE A 42 5.48 -0.07 6.24
CA ILE A 42 5.06 -1.36 6.83
C ILE A 42 3.57 -1.61 6.59
N LEU A 43 2.72 -0.60 6.83
CA LEU A 43 1.29 -0.72 6.59
C LEU A 43 0.99 -0.99 5.11
N LEU A 44 1.66 -0.29 4.19
CA LEU A 44 1.54 -0.55 2.74
C LEU A 44 1.92 -1.98 2.37
N ILE A 45 3.05 -2.48 2.88
CA ILE A 45 3.51 -3.84 2.62
C ILE A 45 2.52 -4.86 3.19
N LEU A 46 2.04 -4.65 4.41
CA LEU A 46 1.11 -5.57 5.09
C LEU A 46 -0.25 -5.65 4.37
N PHE A 47 -0.82 -4.52 3.97
CA PHE A 47 -2.04 -4.50 3.16
C PHE A 47 -1.81 -5.06 1.75
N GLY A 48 -0.62 -4.86 1.18
CA GLY A 48 -0.21 -5.47 -0.09
C GLY A 48 -0.21 -7.01 -0.02
N PHE A 49 0.38 -7.57 1.04
CA PHE A 49 0.35 -9.02 1.29
C PHE A 49 -1.08 -9.51 1.52
N LEU A 50 -1.87 -8.84 2.38
CA LEU A 50 -3.25 -9.24 2.65
C LEU A 50 -4.09 -9.28 1.37
N ARG A 51 -3.93 -8.28 0.50
CA ARG A 51 -4.57 -8.22 -0.82
C ARG A 51 -4.14 -9.40 -1.71
N SER A 52 -2.85 -9.70 -1.75
CA SER A 52 -2.33 -10.82 -2.53
C SER A 52 -2.85 -12.16 -2.00
N PHE A 53 -2.86 -12.36 -0.69
CA PHE A 53 -3.39 -13.57 -0.07
C PHE A 53 -4.87 -13.77 -0.43
N ALA A 54 -5.69 -12.72 -0.29
CA ALA A 54 -7.10 -12.81 -0.64
C ALA A 54 -7.31 -13.24 -2.09
N ILE A 55 -6.52 -12.75 -3.05
CA ILE A 55 -6.60 -13.18 -4.47
C ILE A 55 -6.15 -14.63 -4.68
N TYR A 56 -5.10 -15.07 -3.99
CA TYR A 56 -4.66 -16.47 -4.07
C TYR A 56 -5.73 -17.42 -3.54
N PHE A 57 -6.33 -17.09 -2.39
CA PHE A 57 -7.42 -17.88 -1.84
C PHE A 57 -8.68 -17.80 -2.70
N LEU A 58 -8.99 -16.64 -3.29
CA LEU A 58 -10.13 -16.50 -4.20
C LEU A 58 -9.96 -17.37 -5.45
N SER A 59 -8.74 -17.44 -5.98
CA SER A 59 -8.40 -18.30 -7.12
C SER A 59 -8.38 -19.78 -6.76
N ALA A 60 -8.01 -20.11 -5.51
CA ALA A 60 -8.04 -21.48 -5.00
C ALA A 60 -9.47 -21.95 -4.67
N ASN A 61 -10.36 -21.02 -4.31
CA ASN A 61 -11.76 -21.30 -4.00
C ASN A 61 -12.52 -21.91 -5.19
N ASP A 62 -12.11 -21.59 -6.42
CA ASP A 62 -12.69 -22.16 -7.66
C ASP A 62 -12.42 -23.67 -7.82
N TYR A 63 -11.54 -24.25 -7.00
CA TYR A 63 -11.26 -25.70 -6.99
C TYR A 63 -12.03 -26.47 -5.90
N ILE A 64 -12.81 -25.76 -5.05
CA ILE A 64 -13.62 -26.40 -4.01
C ILE A 64 -14.84 -27.05 -4.67
N THR A 65 -15.05 -28.34 -4.39
CA THR A 65 -16.12 -29.13 -5.03
C THR A 65 -17.48 -28.94 -4.36
N GLU A 66 -17.51 -28.49 -3.10
CA GLU A 66 -18.74 -28.22 -2.36
C GLU A 66 -19.24 -26.78 -2.58
N GLU A 67 -20.38 -26.64 -3.28
CA GLU A 67 -20.95 -25.35 -3.70
C GLU A 67 -21.36 -24.43 -2.52
N PHE A 68 -21.89 -25.01 -1.44
CA PHE A 68 -22.25 -24.27 -0.23
C PHE A 68 -21.02 -23.68 0.47
N LEU A 69 -19.94 -24.46 0.57
CA LEU A 69 -18.70 -24.03 1.19
C LEU A 69 -17.99 -22.98 0.32
N GLN A 70 -17.98 -23.20 -1.00
CA GLN A 70 -17.39 -22.30 -1.99
C GLN A 70 -18.00 -20.90 -1.95
N THR A 71 -19.33 -20.80 -1.84
CA THR A 71 -20.04 -19.51 -1.86
C THR A 71 -19.77 -18.70 -0.59
N ASN A 72 -19.86 -19.34 0.58
CA ASN A 72 -19.59 -18.68 1.86
C ASN A 72 -18.14 -18.20 1.96
N ILE A 73 -17.16 -19.03 1.59
CA ILE A 73 -15.75 -18.65 1.62
C ILE A 73 -15.48 -17.48 0.67
N ARG A 74 -16.09 -17.50 -0.52
CA ARG A 74 -15.93 -16.44 -1.52
C ARG A 74 -16.38 -15.07 -0.98
N GLU A 75 -17.52 -15.01 -0.29
CA GLU A 75 -18.02 -13.76 0.29
C GLU A 75 -17.06 -13.18 1.33
N TYR A 76 -16.57 -14.01 2.25
CA TYR A 76 -15.60 -13.57 3.25
C TYR A 76 -14.26 -13.14 2.63
N LEU A 77 -13.79 -13.84 1.59
CA LEU A 77 -12.57 -13.50 0.87
C LEU A 77 -12.71 -12.18 0.09
N LEU A 78 -13.85 -11.95 -0.56
CA LEU A 78 -14.15 -10.68 -1.23
C LEU A 78 -14.19 -9.53 -0.23
N ALA A 79 -14.86 -9.72 0.91
CA ALA A 79 -14.88 -8.73 1.98
C ALA A 79 -13.46 -8.40 2.48
N ALA A 80 -12.64 -9.43 2.76
CA ALA A 80 -11.25 -9.26 3.18
C ALA A 80 -10.40 -8.54 2.11
N PHE A 81 -10.62 -8.85 0.84
CA PHE A 81 -9.96 -8.18 -0.28
C PHE A 81 -10.29 -6.67 -0.32
N VAL A 82 -11.56 -6.31 -0.14
CA VAL A 82 -12.01 -4.91 -0.08
C VAL A 82 -11.35 -4.17 1.08
N TYR A 83 -11.32 -4.74 2.28
CA TYR A 83 -10.61 -4.14 3.43
C TYR A 83 -9.12 -3.94 3.14
N ALA A 84 -8.47 -4.91 2.50
CA ALA A 84 -7.05 -4.79 2.13
C ALA A 84 -6.80 -3.64 1.15
N ILE A 85 -7.67 -3.45 0.16
CA ILE A 85 -7.58 -2.33 -0.79
C ILE A 85 -7.80 -0.99 -0.09
N CYS A 86 -8.80 -0.89 0.79
CA CYS A 86 -9.04 0.32 1.58
C CYS A 86 -7.82 0.68 2.43
N GLY A 87 -7.24 -0.29 3.13
CA GLY A 87 -6.05 -0.07 3.96
C GLY A 87 -4.84 0.37 3.13
N PHE A 88 -4.65 -0.26 1.97
CA PHE A 88 -3.61 0.14 1.02
C PHE A 88 -3.82 1.58 0.50
N ALA A 89 -5.07 1.99 0.26
CA ALA A 89 -5.44 3.36 -0.13
C ALA A 89 -4.99 4.39 0.89
N ILE A 90 -5.38 4.17 2.14
CA ILE A 90 -5.18 5.11 3.24
C ILE A 90 -3.69 5.19 3.56
N ALA A 91 -2.99 4.06 3.59
CA ALA A 91 -1.55 4.04 3.78
C ALA A 91 -0.81 4.78 2.64
N SER A 92 -1.29 4.66 1.39
CA SER A 92 -0.75 5.42 0.24
C SER A 92 -0.98 6.94 0.37
N LEU A 93 -2.15 7.33 0.91
CA LEU A 93 -2.46 8.73 1.20
C LEU A 93 -1.53 9.28 2.29
N PHE A 94 -1.33 8.54 3.39
CA PHE A 94 -0.41 8.95 4.45
C PHE A 94 1.03 9.06 3.95
N LEU A 95 1.48 8.18 3.06
CA LEU A 95 2.80 8.28 2.44
C LEU A 95 2.94 9.56 1.62
N SER A 96 1.88 9.96 0.91
CA SER A 96 1.86 11.17 0.10
C SER A 96 1.89 12.43 0.97
N ILE A 97 1.11 12.44 2.06
CA ILE A 97 1.11 13.52 3.05
C ILE A 97 2.49 13.65 3.70
N GLU A 98 3.09 12.53 4.09
CA GLU A 98 4.41 12.53 4.70
C GLU A 98 5.48 13.11 3.78
N ARG A 99 5.50 12.69 2.50
CA ARG A 99 6.41 13.25 1.50
C ARG A 99 6.19 14.75 1.30
N CYS A 100 4.93 15.19 1.29
CA CYS A 100 4.59 16.61 1.20
C CYS A 100 5.17 17.40 2.39
N ILE A 101 4.99 16.91 3.62
CA ILE A 101 5.53 17.56 4.83
C ILE A 101 7.06 17.60 4.80
N ALA A 102 7.72 16.51 4.39
CA ALA A 102 9.16 16.44 4.27
C ALA A 102 9.73 17.48 3.29
N VAL A 103 9.01 17.77 2.19
CA VAL A 103 9.42 18.76 1.18
C VAL A 103 9.14 20.19 1.64
N TYR A 104 7.94 20.50 2.13
CA TYR A 104 7.56 21.88 2.46
C TYR A 104 8.12 22.36 3.80
N LYS A 105 8.31 21.46 4.78
CA LYS A 105 8.75 21.83 6.14
C LYS A 105 9.82 20.87 6.68
N PRO A 106 11.02 20.81 6.07
CA PRO A 106 12.06 19.84 6.41
C PRO A 106 12.53 19.95 7.87
N LYS A 107 12.73 21.17 8.39
CA LYS A 107 13.17 21.40 9.79
C LYS A 107 12.17 20.90 10.83
N GLN A 108 10.87 20.96 10.52
CA GLN A 108 9.84 20.42 11.41
C GLN A 108 9.76 18.91 11.27
N TYR A 109 9.85 18.39 10.03
CA TYR A 109 9.86 16.96 9.79
C TYR A 109 10.97 16.24 10.56
N GLU A 110 12.22 16.72 10.45
CA GLU A 110 13.36 16.12 11.16
C GLU A 110 13.20 16.11 12.69
N ARG A 111 12.58 17.17 13.25
CA ARG A 111 12.41 17.31 14.71
C ARG A 111 11.27 16.48 15.30
N TYR A 112 10.23 16.18 14.52
CA TYR A 112 9.02 15.51 15.02
C TYR A 112 8.81 14.09 14.47
N SER A 113 9.46 13.72 13.36
CA SER A 113 9.24 12.44 12.68
C SER A 113 9.80 11.21 13.44
N ASP A 114 10.79 11.42 14.32
CA ASP A 114 11.38 10.34 15.14
C ASP A 114 10.67 10.12 16.50
N LYS A 115 9.67 10.95 16.81
CA LYS A 115 8.85 10.77 18.01
C LYS A 115 7.94 9.56 17.81
N ALA A 116 7.98 8.62 18.75
CA ALA A 116 7.20 7.37 18.70
C ALA A 116 5.67 7.58 18.71
N ILE A 117 5.19 8.77 19.09
CA ILE A 117 3.76 9.12 19.09
C ILE A 117 3.21 9.19 17.66
N LEU A 118 4.00 9.72 16.72
CA LEU A 118 3.57 9.90 15.33
C LEU A 118 3.24 8.57 14.62
N PRO A 119 4.10 7.52 14.61
CA PRO A 119 3.80 6.23 14.01
C PRO A 119 2.60 5.53 14.66
N CYS A 120 2.39 5.70 15.97
CA CYS A 120 1.22 5.14 16.65
C CYS A 120 -0.09 5.80 16.18
N ILE A 121 -0.08 7.12 15.99
CA ILE A 121 -1.24 7.85 15.46
C ILE A 121 -1.52 7.43 14.02
N THR A 122 -0.51 7.33 13.16
CA THR A 122 -0.68 6.85 11.78
C THR A 122 -1.21 5.42 11.73
N LEU A 123 -0.71 4.51 12.58
CA LEU A 123 -1.29 3.15 12.69
C LEU A 123 -2.76 3.20 13.08
N PHE A 124 -3.09 3.88 14.17
CA PHE A 124 -4.46 3.91 14.69
C PHE A 124 -5.44 4.51 13.69
N THR A 125 -5.08 5.67 13.14
CA THR A 125 -5.90 6.36 12.12
C THR A 125 -6.05 5.54 10.84
N THR A 126 -4.99 4.88 10.38
CA THR A 126 -5.07 4.02 9.20
C THR A 126 -6.02 2.86 9.43
N LEU A 127 -5.90 2.15 10.57
CA LEU A 127 -6.77 1.02 10.90
C LEU A 127 -8.23 1.45 11.08
N LEU A 128 -8.47 2.57 11.78
CA LEU A 128 -9.81 3.09 12.02
C LEU A 128 -10.50 3.51 10.71
N LEU A 129 -9.79 4.27 9.85
CA LEU A 129 -10.32 4.67 8.54
C LEU A 129 -10.54 3.44 7.64
N THR A 130 -9.67 2.43 7.72
CA THR A 130 -9.82 1.19 6.96
C THR A 130 -11.07 0.43 7.38
N ALA A 131 -11.35 0.36 8.68
CA ALA A 131 -12.54 -0.28 9.20
C ALA A 131 -13.82 0.44 8.75
N ILE A 132 -13.86 1.77 8.87
CA ILE A 132 -15.02 2.59 8.49
C ILE A 132 -15.27 2.49 6.97
N LEU A 133 -14.26 2.75 6.16
CA LEU A 133 -14.40 2.74 4.70
C LEU A 133 -14.64 1.33 4.16
N GLY A 134 -13.99 0.31 4.73
CA GLY A 134 -14.22 -1.08 4.33
C GLY A 134 -15.61 -1.58 4.70
N PHE A 135 -16.14 -1.21 5.87
CA PHE A 135 -17.53 -1.52 6.24
C PHE A 135 -18.52 -0.83 5.28
N TRP A 136 -18.28 0.45 4.98
CA TRP A 136 -19.12 1.20 4.04
C TRP A 136 -19.05 0.65 2.62
N ALA A 137 -17.87 0.20 2.16
CA ALA A 137 -17.68 -0.40 0.85
C ALA A 137 -18.36 -1.77 0.73
N ASN A 138 -18.27 -2.61 1.76
CA ASN A 138 -18.93 -3.93 1.76
C ASN A 138 -20.46 -3.82 1.84
N LYS A 139 -21.00 -2.79 2.49
CA LYS A 139 -22.45 -2.55 2.55
C LYS A 139 -23.04 -2.12 1.20
N ASN A 140 -22.25 -1.47 0.35
CA ASN A 140 -22.68 -0.93 -0.94
C ASN A 140 -22.14 -1.77 -2.11
N THR A 141 -22.25 -3.10 -2.02
CA THR A 141 -21.71 -4.20 -2.85
C THR A 141 -21.34 -3.91 -4.33
N ASP A 142 -22.02 -2.98 -5.00
CA ASP A 142 -21.82 -2.61 -6.42
C ASP A 142 -20.62 -1.68 -6.71
N ASN A 143 -20.04 -1.00 -5.70
CA ASN A 143 -19.05 0.09 -5.92
C ASN A 143 -17.58 -0.27 -5.64
N GLN A 144 -17.18 -1.54 -5.80
CA GLN A 144 -15.82 -1.99 -5.47
C GLN A 144 -14.77 -1.65 -6.55
N ILE A 145 -15.18 -1.57 -7.82
CA ILE A 145 -14.29 -1.32 -8.97
C ILE A 145 -13.70 0.11 -8.99
N PRO A 146 -14.47 1.18 -8.72
CA PRO A 146 -13.93 2.54 -8.65
C PRO A 146 -12.87 2.68 -7.55
N LEU A 147 -13.07 2.04 -6.40
CA LEU A 147 -12.13 2.15 -5.27
C LEU A 147 -10.77 1.51 -5.58
N ILE A 148 -10.78 0.35 -6.26
CA ILE A 148 -9.58 -0.31 -6.79
C ILE A 148 -8.88 0.57 -7.84
N THR A 149 -9.65 1.24 -8.69
CA THR A 149 -9.11 2.07 -9.77
C THR A 149 -8.45 3.33 -9.22
N VAL A 150 -9.11 4.02 -8.27
CA VAL A 150 -8.59 5.23 -7.61
C VAL A 150 -7.33 4.93 -6.81
N THR A 151 -7.28 3.80 -6.10
CA THR A 151 -6.09 3.39 -5.34
C THR A 151 -4.91 3.04 -6.22
N THR A 152 -5.16 2.32 -7.32
CA THR A 152 -4.10 1.95 -8.27
C THR A 152 -3.56 3.20 -8.98
N ALA A 153 -4.45 4.13 -9.36
CA ALA A 153 -4.06 5.42 -9.93
C ALA A 153 -3.23 6.27 -8.95
N ALA A 154 -3.66 6.35 -7.68
CA ALA A 154 -2.91 7.08 -6.65
C ALA A 154 -1.51 6.48 -6.41
N GLY A 155 -1.38 5.15 -6.43
CA GLY A 155 -0.09 4.47 -6.35
C GLY A 155 0.85 4.82 -7.51
N ILE A 156 0.33 4.84 -8.75
CA ILE A 156 1.10 5.21 -9.95
C ILE A 156 1.52 6.68 -9.90
N ILE A 157 0.61 7.59 -9.52
CA ILE A 157 0.92 9.02 -9.39
C ILE A 157 2.00 9.25 -8.32
N SER A 158 1.89 8.57 -7.17
CA SER A 158 2.91 8.59 -6.11
C SER A 158 4.30 8.16 -6.61
N LEU A 159 4.35 7.13 -7.47
CA LEU A 159 5.59 6.65 -8.07
C LEU A 159 6.20 7.69 -9.02
N ILE A 160 5.38 8.27 -9.92
CA ILE A 160 5.79 9.31 -10.87
C ILE A 160 6.34 10.53 -10.14
N VAL A 161 5.64 11.01 -9.11
CA VAL A 161 6.07 12.15 -8.29
C VAL A 161 7.41 11.87 -7.63
N SER A 162 7.64 10.65 -7.13
CA SER A 162 8.91 10.25 -6.52
C SER A 162 10.07 10.28 -7.52
N PHE A 163 9.86 9.78 -8.74
CA PHE A 163 10.87 9.82 -9.80
C PHE A 163 11.18 11.25 -10.24
N CYS A 164 10.17 12.11 -10.37
CA CYS A 164 10.36 13.53 -10.68
C CYS A 164 11.17 14.25 -9.59
N LEU A 165 10.84 14.05 -8.31
CA LEU A 165 11.58 14.61 -7.18
C LEU A 165 13.03 14.12 -7.14
N PHE A 166 13.27 12.84 -7.38
CA PHE A 166 14.62 12.29 -7.46
C PHE A 166 15.44 12.93 -8.60
N ALA A 167 14.83 13.10 -9.78
CA ALA A 167 15.48 13.75 -10.91
C ALA A 167 15.81 15.23 -10.62
N LEU A 168 14.90 15.96 -9.96
CA LEU A 168 15.11 17.34 -9.55
C LEU A 168 16.24 17.48 -8.52
N LEU A 169 16.24 16.62 -7.49
CA LEU A 169 17.30 16.60 -6.48
C LEU A 169 18.66 16.27 -7.10
N LYS A 170 18.73 15.29 -8.01
CA LYS A 170 19.97 14.95 -8.74
C LYS A 170 20.47 16.11 -9.63
N LYS A 171 19.56 16.95 -10.14
CA LYS A 171 19.91 18.14 -10.93
C LYS A 171 20.39 19.30 -10.03
N SER A 172 19.83 19.42 -8.83
CA SER A 172 20.24 20.40 -7.82
C SER A 172 21.63 20.07 -7.24
N TRP A 173 21.86 18.80 -6.89
CA TRP A 173 23.17 18.32 -6.42
C TRP A 173 24.28 18.53 -7.44
N ARG A 174 24.03 18.21 -8.72
CA ARG A 174 24.98 18.48 -9.81
C ARG A 174 25.28 19.97 -10.03
N LYS A 175 24.36 20.87 -9.67
CA LYS A 175 24.61 22.32 -9.70
C LYS A 175 25.41 22.79 -8.48
N PHE A 176 25.29 22.11 -7.35
CA PHE A 176 26.04 22.41 -6.14
C PHE A 176 27.51 21.99 -6.31
N ASP A 177 27.78 20.79 -6.83
CA ASP A 177 29.14 20.31 -7.13
C ASP A 177 29.83 21.09 -8.27
N ALA A 178 29.09 21.80 -9.12
CA ALA A 178 29.66 22.62 -10.19
C ALA A 178 29.98 24.06 -9.75
N ASN A 179 29.56 24.45 -8.54
CA ASN A 179 29.77 25.78 -7.96
C ASN A 179 30.71 25.74 -6.74
N VAL A 180 31.34 24.59 -6.47
CA VAL A 180 32.47 24.40 -5.54
C VAL A 180 33.69 24.10 -6.38
#